data_AF-A0A377BAY4-F1
#
_entry.id   AF-A0A377BAY4-F1
#
_cell.length_a   1.000
_cell.length_b   1.000
_cell.length_c   1.000
_cell.angle_alpha   90.00
_cell.angle_beta   90.00
_cell.angle_gamma   90.00
#
_symmetry.space_group_name_H-M   'P 1'
#
loop_
_entity.id
_entity.type
_entity.pdbx_description
1 polymer ?
#
loop_
_entity_poly.entity_id
_entity_poly.type
_entity_poly.pdbx_seq_one_letter_code
_entity_poly.pdbx_strand_id
1 'polypeptide(L)'
;MNRPGVAPHTLQIGDNNQIVARTGITVVGDFRRRDIALGGQGAPLVPAFHHALLAHPTERRMVLNIGGIANLSTAHSWAAGWGYDTGPGNMLMDAWIWRQAGKPYDKDAEWARAGKVILPLLQNMLSDPVFLATCTEKHRTRIL
;
A
#
# COMPACT_ATOMS: atom_id res chain seq x y z
N MET A 1 -12.33 8.21 12.64
CA MET A 1 -11.37 9.12 13.29
C MET A 1 -10.00 8.46 13.28
N ASN A 2 -9.14 8.79 12.32
CA ASN A 2 -7.79 8.22 12.20
C ASN A 2 -6.77 9.26 12.70
N ARG A 3 -6.71 9.48 14.02
CA ARG A 3 -5.64 10.32 14.59
C ARG A 3 -4.41 9.42 14.73
N PRO A 4 -3.22 9.84 14.26
CA PRO A 4 -1.99 9.14 14.62
C PRO A 4 -1.97 8.97 16.14
N GLY A 5 -1.68 7.76 16.61
CA GLY A 5 -1.55 7.51 18.05
C GLY A 5 -0.53 8.46 18.69
N VAL A 6 -0.54 8.58 20.02
CA VAL A 6 0.30 9.54 20.78
C VAL A 6 1.81 9.39 20.48
N ALA A 7 2.23 8.24 19.94
CA ALA A 7 3.57 8.01 19.40
C ALA A 7 3.49 7.29 18.04
N PRO A 8 3.47 8.03 16.91
CA PRO A 8 3.51 7.43 15.57
C PRO A 8 4.78 6.61 15.38
N HIS A 9 4.64 5.34 14.97
CA HIS A 9 5.78 4.45 14.80
C HIS A 9 5.49 3.38 13.74
N THR A 10 6.55 2.74 13.27
CA THR A 10 6.50 1.58 12.37
C THR A 10 7.66 0.65 12.70
N LEU A 11 7.46 -0.65 12.50
CA LEU A 11 8.49 -1.66 12.74
C LEU A 11 8.65 -2.52 11.49
N GLN A 12 9.88 -2.57 10.98
CA GLN A 12 10.32 -3.55 10.00
C GLN A 12 11.39 -4.42 10.66
N ILE A 13 11.18 -5.73 10.66
CA ILE A 13 12.20 -6.70 11.08
C ILE A 13 13.08 -7.08 9.89
N GLY A 14 14.23 -7.69 10.18
CA GLY A 14 15.29 -7.97 9.21
C GLY A 14 16.52 -7.14 9.55
N ASP A 15 17.50 -7.76 10.21
CA ASP A 15 18.70 -7.07 10.68
C ASP A 15 19.64 -6.76 9.50
N ASN A 16 19.74 -5.48 9.15
CA ASN A 16 20.64 -5.01 8.10
C ASN A 16 22.10 -5.43 8.36
N ASN A 17 22.54 -5.51 9.63
CA ASN A 17 23.90 -5.93 9.97
C ASN A 17 24.14 -7.40 9.62
N GLN A 18 23.14 -8.27 9.85
CA GLN A 18 23.21 -9.68 9.45
C GLN A 18 23.28 -9.82 7.93
N ILE A 19 22.57 -8.97 7.19
CA ILE A 19 22.61 -8.97 5.72
C ILE A 19 24.02 -8.56 5.25
N VAL A 20 24.59 -7.48 5.79
CA VAL A 20 25.97 -7.06 5.49
C VAL A 20 26.97 -8.18 5.81
N ALA A 21 26.90 -8.76 7.01
CA ALA A 21 27.83 -9.80 7.46
C ALA A 21 27.79 -11.06 6.57
N ARG A 22 26.63 -11.40 6.01
CA ARG A 22 26.45 -12.60 5.16
C ARG A 22 26.77 -12.36 3.68
N THR A 23 26.64 -11.13 3.20
CA THR A 23 26.76 -10.82 1.77
C THR A 23 28.03 -10.06 1.42
N GLY A 24 28.64 -9.37 2.38
CA GLY A 24 29.74 -8.43 2.12
C GLY A 24 29.31 -7.17 1.35
N ILE A 25 28.01 -6.96 1.15
CA ILE A 25 27.46 -5.84 0.38
C ILE A 25 26.90 -4.79 1.35
N THR A 26 27.18 -3.52 1.08
CA THR A 26 26.58 -2.39 1.81
C THR A 26 25.06 -2.45 1.73
N VAL A 27 24.38 -2.38 2.88
CA VAL A 27 22.91 -2.41 2.97
C VAL A 27 22.37 -1.05 3.39
N VAL A 28 21.38 -0.56 2.64
CA VAL A 28 20.55 0.58 3.03
C VAL A 28 19.16 0.05 3.39
N GLY A 29 18.67 0.36 4.58
CA GLY A 29 17.38 -0.11 5.09
C GLY A 29 16.71 0.91 6.01
N ASP A 30 15.61 0.49 6.67
CA ASP A 30 14.81 1.34 7.58
C ASP A 30 14.25 2.62 6.95
N PHE A 31 13.75 2.52 5.71
CA PHE A 31 13.30 3.66 4.92
C PHE A 31 12.09 4.41 5.52
N ARG A 32 11.25 3.73 6.31
CA ARG A 32 9.96 4.28 6.75
C ARG A 32 10.06 5.16 7.99
N ARG A 33 10.98 4.85 8.90
CA ARG A 33 11.09 5.56 10.18
C ARG A 33 11.49 7.03 10.02
N ARG A 34 12.28 7.34 8.99
CA ARG A 34 12.63 8.74 8.66
C ARG A 34 11.41 9.56 8.25
N ASP A 35 10.52 9.02 7.43
CA ASP A 35 9.31 9.72 7.00
C ASP A 35 8.40 10.02 8.20
N ILE A 36 8.19 9.02 9.07
CA ILE A 36 7.39 9.19 10.30
C ILE A 36 8.02 10.22 11.25
N ALA A 37 9.34 10.22 11.40
CA ALA A 37 10.05 11.20 12.23
C ALA A 37 9.86 12.65 11.75
N LEU A 38 9.57 12.84 10.45
CA LEU A 38 9.27 14.14 9.84
C LEU A 38 7.75 14.44 9.79
N GLY A 39 6.93 13.67 10.50
CA GLY A 39 5.47 13.83 10.54
C GLY A 39 4.73 13.18 9.37
N GLY A 40 5.45 12.45 8.52
CA GLY A 40 4.87 11.61 7.48
C GLY A 40 4.22 10.34 8.03
N GLN A 41 3.77 9.48 7.12
CA GLN A 41 2.99 8.28 7.45
C GLN A 41 3.81 6.98 7.34
N GLY A 42 5.02 7.05 6.80
CA GLY A 42 5.88 5.90 6.52
C GLY A 42 5.46 5.08 5.29
N ALA A 43 4.40 5.49 4.60
CA ALA A 43 3.83 4.82 3.43
C ALA A 43 2.82 5.72 2.66
N PRO A 44 2.60 5.44 1.36
CA PRO A 44 3.45 4.62 0.49
C PRO A 44 4.73 5.38 0.07
N LEU A 45 5.89 4.72 0.10
CA LEU A 45 7.18 5.35 -0.30
C LEU A 45 7.44 5.28 -1.82
N VAL A 46 6.73 4.42 -2.53
CA VAL A 46 6.87 4.20 -3.98
C VAL A 46 6.48 5.37 -4.90
N PRO A 47 5.65 6.38 -4.51
CA PRO A 47 5.29 7.47 -5.43
C PRO A 47 6.49 8.22 -6.00
N ALA A 48 7.56 8.44 -5.21
CA ALA A 48 8.79 9.08 -5.68
C ALA A 48 9.44 8.31 -6.83
N PHE A 49 9.51 6.99 -6.69
CA PHE A 49 10.06 6.10 -7.70
C PHE A 49 9.18 6.03 -8.96
N HIS A 50 7.85 5.93 -8.79
CA HIS A 50 6.93 5.95 -9.93
C HIS A 50 6.97 7.26 -10.70
N HIS A 51 7.08 8.40 -10.00
CA HIS A 51 7.24 9.69 -10.65
C HIS A 51 8.56 9.74 -11.43
N ALA A 52 9.67 9.34 -10.82
CA ALA A 52 10.99 9.35 -11.47
C ALA A 52 11.05 8.50 -12.76
N LEU A 53 10.35 7.35 -12.78
CA LEU A 53 10.39 6.42 -13.91
C LEU A 53 9.28 6.64 -14.95
N LEU A 54 8.07 7.00 -14.50
CA LEU A 54 6.87 6.92 -15.33
C LEU A 54 6.22 8.28 -15.59
N ALA A 55 6.70 9.37 -14.98
CA ALA A 55 6.14 10.69 -15.23
C ALA A 55 6.22 11.03 -16.72
N HIS A 56 5.12 11.59 -17.23
CA HIS A 56 4.99 12.01 -18.62
C HIS A 56 4.69 13.50 -18.71
N PRO A 57 5.21 14.22 -19.72
CA PRO A 57 4.94 15.64 -19.91
C PRO A 57 3.47 15.97 -20.13
N THR A 58 2.72 15.07 -20.76
CA THR A 58 1.33 15.33 -21.21
C THR A 58 0.31 14.31 -20.72
N GLU A 59 0.74 13.16 -20.21
CA GLU A 59 -0.19 12.08 -19.81
C GLU A 59 -0.41 12.08 -18.29
N ARG A 60 -1.67 11.86 -17.90
CA ARG A 60 -2.04 11.56 -16.51
C ARG A 60 -1.88 10.08 -16.24
N ARG A 61 -0.71 9.66 -15.78
CA ARG A 61 -0.49 8.27 -15.40
C ARG A 61 -0.78 8.06 -13.93
N MET A 62 -1.42 6.94 -13.64
CA MET A 62 -1.59 6.42 -12.29
C MET A 62 -1.03 5.01 -12.24
N VAL A 63 -0.35 4.68 -11.15
CA VAL A 63 0.18 3.34 -10.91
C VAL A 63 -0.59 2.74 -9.75
N LEU A 64 -1.26 1.62 -10.02
CA LEU A 64 -1.99 0.84 -9.04
C LEU A 64 -1.18 -0.43 -8.72
N ASN A 65 -0.75 -0.56 -7.47
CA ASN A 65 -0.17 -1.80 -6.95
C ASN A 65 -1.22 -2.55 -6.14
N ILE A 66 -1.44 -3.83 -6.46
CA ILE A 66 -2.41 -4.71 -5.77
C ILE A 66 -1.62 -5.79 -5.01
N GLY A 67 -1.09 -5.41 -3.84
CA GLY A 67 -0.50 -6.35 -2.88
C GLY A 67 -1.53 -6.83 -1.86
N GLY A 68 -1.09 -7.13 -0.64
CA GLY A 68 -2.02 -7.36 0.49
C GLY A 68 -2.93 -6.14 0.72
N ILE A 69 -2.32 -4.95 0.78
CA ILE A 69 -2.99 -3.64 0.67
C ILE A 69 -2.78 -3.11 -0.75
N ALA A 70 -3.82 -2.55 -1.34
CA ALA A 70 -3.73 -1.86 -2.62
C ALA A 70 -3.37 -0.38 -2.41
N ASN A 71 -2.50 0.16 -3.26
CA ASN A 71 -2.10 1.56 -3.23
C ASN A 71 -2.04 2.16 -4.63
N LEU A 72 -2.36 3.45 -4.69
CA LEU A 72 -2.39 4.24 -5.91
C LEU A 72 -1.36 5.37 -5.81
N SER A 73 -0.72 5.70 -6.92
CA SER A 73 0.16 6.87 -7.02
C SER A 73 0.05 7.53 -8.38
N THR A 74 0.36 8.83 -8.44
CA THR A 74 0.39 9.60 -9.69
C THR A 74 1.80 9.76 -10.25
N ALA A 75 1.89 9.74 -11.58
CA ALA A 75 3.12 9.94 -12.33
C ALA A 75 2.86 10.92 -13.50
N HIS A 76 2.95 12.22 -13.22
CA HIS A 76 2.82 13.30 -14.21
C HIS A 76 3.77 14.44 -13.86
N SER A 77 4.26 15.20 -14.84
CA SER A 77 5.35 16.17 -14.62
C SER A 77 4.93 17.55 -14.08
N TRP A 78 3.65 17.93 -14.17
CA TRP A 78 3.20 19.30 -13.83
C TRP A 78 2.88 19.52 -12.35
N ALA A 79 3.00 18.50 -11.51
CA ALA A 79 2.85 18.61 -10.06
C ALA A 79 3.58 17.45 -9.37
N ALA A 80 3.96 17.66 -8.11
CA ALA A 80 4.54 16.62 -7.27
C ALA A 80 3.62 15.38 -7.25
N GLY A 81 4.22 14.22 -7.50
CA GLY A 81 3.53 12.93 -7.38
C GLY A 81 3.01 12.75 -5.95
N TRP A 82 1.86 12.10 -5.85
CA TRP A 82 1.25 11.74 -4.58
C TRP A 82 0.76 10.29 -4.64
N GLY A 83 0.60 9.67 -3.49
CA GLY A 83 0.01 8.34 -3.41
C GLY A 83 -0.60 8.06 -2.04
N TYR A 84 -1.47 7.07 -2.00
CA TYR A 84 -2.22 6.66 -0.81
C TYR A 84 -2.67 5.20 -0.95
N ASP A 85 -2.97 4.58 0.19
CA ASP A 85 -3.57 3.25 0.23
C ASP A 85 -5.07 3.34 -0.08
N THR A 86 -5.55 2.53 -1.01
CA THR A 86 -6.97 2.49 -1.40
C THR A 86 -7.79 1.58 -0.50
N GLY A 87 -7.14 0.63 0.18
CA GLY A 87 -7.77 -0.37 1.04
C GLY A 87 -7.20 -1.78 0.83
N PRO A 88 -7.93 -2.84 1.19
CA PRO A 88 -7.47 -4.21 0.96
C PRO A 88 -7.29 -4.48 -0.54
N GLY A 89 -6.16 -5.12 -0.89
CA GLY A 89 -5.94 -5.77 -2.16
C GLY A 89 -6.26 -7.26 -2.03
N ASN A 90 -5.24 -8.11 -1.99
CA ASN A 90 -5.40 -9.56 -1.94
C ASN A 90 -5.58 -10.12 -0.53
N MET A 91 -5.22 -9.40 0.55
CA MET A 91 -5.11 -10.00 1.89
C MET A 91 -6.37 -10.71 2.40
N LEU A 92 -7.56 -10.16 2.09
CA LEU A 92 -8.82 -10.71 2.56
C LEU A 92 -9.23 -11.93 1.71
N MET A 93 -8.94 -11.90 0.42
CA MET A 93 -9.19 -13.02 -0.49
C MET A 93 -8.27 -14.20 -0.15
N ASP A 94 -6.98 -13.93 0.07
CA ASP A 94 -5.98 -14.92 0.47
C ASP A 94 -6.35 -15.55 1.82
N ALA A 95 -6.70 -14.73 2.82
CA ALA A 95 -7.14 -15.23 4.12
C ALA A 95 -8.41 -16.09 4.01
N TRP A 96 -9.35 -15.71 3.14
CA TRP A 96 -10.60 -16.44 2.96
C TRP A 96 -10.38 -17.80 2.29
N ILE A 97 -9.62 -17.86 1.19
CA ILE A 97 -9.37 -19.13 0.51
C ILE A 97 -8.44 -20.04 1.32
N TRP A 98 -7.51 -19.48 2.09
CA TRP A 98 -6.74 -20.24 3.06
C TRP A 98 -7.65 -20.92 4.06
N ARG A 99 -8.58 -20.17 4.66
CA ARG A 99 -9.52 -20.70 5.65
C ARG A 99 -10.46 -21.77 5.09
N GLN A 100 -10.94 -21.60 3.85
CA GLN A 100 -11.97 -22.47 3.27
C GLN A 100 -11.41 -23.67 2.50
N ALA A 101 -10.22 -23.55 1.92
CA ALA A 101 -9.68 -24.54 1.00
C ALA A 101 -8.19 -24.87 1.26
N GLY A 102 -7.57 -24.29 2.28
CA GLY A 102 -6.14 -24.52 2.58
C GLY A 102 -5.18 -24.03 1.49
N LYS A 103 -5.67 -23.21 0.54
CA LYS A 103 -4.85 -22.67 -0.55
C LYS A 103 -4.27 -21.31 -0.14
N PRO A 104 -3.02 -20.99 -0.51
CA PRO A 104 -2.39 -19.73 -0.10
C PRO A 104 -3.00 -18.48 -0.77
N TYR A 105 -3.59 -18.63 -1.96
CA TYR A 105 -4.27 -17.56 -2.70
C TYR A 105 -5.25 -18.14 -3.74
N ASP A 106 -6.15 -17.30 -4.27
CA ASP A 106 -7.07 -17.68 -5.34
C ASP A 106 -6.43 -17.51 -6.71
N LYS A 107 -5.88 -18.60 -7.24
CA LYS A 107 -5.17 -18.60 -8.52
C LYS A 107 -6.10 -18.15 -9.64
N ASP A 108 -5.70 -17.10 -10.35
CA ASP A 108 -6.42 -16.51 -11.48
C ASP A 108 -7.89 -16.16 -11.17
N ALA A 109 -8.23 -15.95 -9.90
CA ALA A 109 -9.61 -15.74 -9.42
C ALA A 109 -10.57 -16.90 -9.77
N GLU A 110 -10.09 -18.13 -9.95
CA GLU A 110 -10.92 -19.28 -10.29
C GLU A 110 -12.06 -19.50 -9.29
N TRP A 111 -11.79 -19.38 -7.99
CA TRP A 111 -12.79 -19.60 -6.96
C TRP A 111 -13.77 -18.43 -6.86
N ALA A 112 -13.27 -17.19 -6.89
CA ALA A 112 -14.11 -16.00 -6.89
C ALA A 112 -15.06 -15.95 -8.12
N ARG A 113 -14.58 -16.32 -9.32
CA ARG A 113 -15.38 -16.35 -10.55
C ARG A 113 -16.51 -17.37 -10.54
N ALA A 114 -16.36 -18.46 -9.79
CA ALA A 114 -17.42 -19.45 -9.60
C ALA A 114 -18.52 -18.98 -8.62
N GLY A 115 -18.22 -17.95 -7.81
CA GLY A 115 -19.14 -17.39 -6.83
C GLY A 115 -20.11 -16.34 -7.41
N LYS A 116 -20.93 -15.79 -6.53
CA LYS A 116 -21.76 -14.62 -6.79
C LYS A 116 -21.52 -13.58 -5.70
N VAL A 117 -21.43 -12.32 -6.09
CA VAL A 117 -21.28 -11.21 -5.14
C VAL A 117 -22.53 -11.11 -4.28
N ILE A 118 -22.35 -11.14 -2.95
CA ILE A 118 -23.41 -10.89 -1.98
C ILE A 118 -23.48 -9.37 -1.77
N LEU A 119 -24.33 -8.67 -2.52
CA LEU A 119 -24.39 -7.21 -2.52
C LEU A 119 -24.59 -6.58 -1.13
N PRO A 120 -25.46 -7.09 -0.24
CA PRO A 120 -25.60 -6.54 1.11
C PRO A 120 -24.31 -6.61 1.93
N LEU A 121 -23.54 -7.70 1.79
CA LEU A 121 -22.25 -7.84 2.47
C LEU A 121 -21.23 -6.84 1.90
N LEU A 122 -21.16 -6.72 0.58
CA LEU A 122 -20.25 -5.77 -0.08
C LEU A 122 -20.54 -4.33 0.36
N GLN A 123 -21.80 -3.93 0.40
CA GLN A 123 -22.21 -2.59 0.86
C GLN A 123 -21.83 -2.36 2.32
N ASN A 124 -22.03 -3.36 3.19
CA ASN A 124 -21.61 -3.28 4.58
C ASN A 124 -20.08 -3.19 4.75
N MET A 125 -19.30 -3.85 3.89
CA MET A 125 -17.83 -3.72 3.93
C MET A 125 -17.36 -2.35 3.43
N LEU A 126 -18.00 -1.80 2.41
CA LEU A 126 -17.68 -0.50 1.83
C LEU A 126 -18.11 0.68 2.72
N SER A 127 -18.97 0.45 3.72
CA SER A 127 -19.36 1.49 4.68
C SER A 127 -18.29 1.75 5.76
N ASP A 128 -17.20 0.98 5.78
CA ASP A 128 -16.08 1.24 6.68
C ASP A 128 -15.55 2.68 6.50
N PRO A 129 -15.37 3.45 7.59
CA PRO A 129 -14.90 4.83 7.53
C PRO A 129 -13.61 5.02 6.73
N VAL A 130 -12.76 4.00 6.61
CA VAL A 130 -11.53 4.07 5.83
C VAL A 130 -11.83 4.36 4.36
N PHE A 131 -12.94 3.87 3.80
CA PHE A 131 -13.30 4.13 2.40
C PHE A 131 -13.89 5.52 2.20
N LEU A 132 -14.58 6.04 3.22
CA LEU A 132 -15.20 7.37 3.23
C LEU A 132 -14.20 8.51 3.49
N ALA A 133 -13.01 8.19 4.02
CA ALA A 133 -11.96 9.17 4.30
C ALA A 133 -11.45 9.84 3.01
N THR A 134 -11.16 11.14 3.11
CA THR A 134 -10.57 11.92 2.00
C THR A 134 -9.15 11.47 1.70
N CYS A 135 -8.66 11.73 0.49
CA CYS A 135 -7.28 11.41 0.10
C CYS A 135 -6.22 12.11 0.98
N THR A 136 -6.57 13.22 1.65
CA THR A 136 -5.73 13.87 2.67
C THR A 136 -5.69 13.12 4.01
N GLU A 137 -6.74 12.38 4.34
CA GLU A 137 -6.85 11.58 5.57
C GLU A 137 -6.35 10.14 5.37
N LYS A 138 -6.28 9.67 4.13
CA LYS A 138 -5.67 8.39 3.73
C LYS A 138 -4.18 8.59 3.48
N HIS A 139 -3.32 7.95 4.27
CA HIS A 139 -1.84 7.84 4.16
C HIS A 139 -1.20 8.55 2.95
N ARG A 140 -1.27 9.88 2.89
CA ARG A 140 -0.86 10.65 1.71
C ARG A 140 0.61 10.95 1.83
N THR A 141 1.42 10.34 0.98
CA THR A 141 2.81 10.76 0.82
C THR A 141 2.89 11.76 -0.33
N ARG A 142 3.42 12.95 -0.05
CA ARG A 142 3.85 13.90 -1.09
C ARG A 142 5.35 13.73 -1.29
N ILE A 143 5.79 13.71 -2.53
CA ILE A 143 7.21 13.82 -2.86
C ILE A 143 7.63 15.26 -2.53
N LEU A 144 8.64 15.42 -1.67
CA LEU A 144 9.30 16.70 -1.38
C LEU A 144 10.13 17.16 -2.58
#